data_AF-A0A660ZAG1-F1
#
_entry.id   AF-A0A660ZAG1-F1
#
_cell.length_a   1.000
_cell.length_b   1.000
_cell.length_c   1.000
_cell.angle_alpha   90.00
_cell.angle_beta   90.00
_cell.angle_gamma   90.00
#
_symmetry.space_group_name_H-M   'P 1'
#
loop_
_entity.id
_entity.type
_entity.pdbx_description
1 polymer ?
#
loop_
_entity_poly.entity_id
_entity_poly.type
_entity_poly.pdbx_seq_one_letter_code
_entity_poly.pdbx_strand_id
1 'polypeptide(L)'
;MKTKNYFVLFSILLVYIFMNFGSQTVAQTQRNPVLEECTGTWCQWCPCGHDIMEEIKAAMPNAIMIGYHGPANGSDPYSFFPGNQILSLMGYTGYPTAVIDRTGPPISRGSWPGAMNQRFNIPATVGITIDKSFNSVTRELDATVNVSALEDLTGEYKMTMILLEDGLLHSQTGNGSCPGGGNDYVHNHVVRAIINGATGEELNGGNPWNTGEIISKDIQYVVPAEIIPDSSHLVVIVNKVQGGFSSSEIQQAEEWTLVSPDYVATISSTSEDIIGENSATAEFRTVVRSDGILDDSYYVDITMDAPIGWSGEYTSANGTFPFEHQDLISVPAG
;
A
#
# COMPACT_ATOMS: atom_id res chain seq x y z
N MET A 1 -13.85 16.46 86.79
CA MET A 1 -12.99 16.40 85.58
C MET A 1 -13.89 16.19 84.38
N LYS A 2 -14.02 17.19 83.49
CA LYS A 2 -14.77 17.07 82.22
C LYS A 2 -13.74 16.87 81.10
N THR A 3 -13.70 15.67 80.52
CA THR A 3 -12.92 15.36 79.32
C THR A 3 -13.67 15.84 78.08
N LYS A 4 -13.03 16.71 77.29
CA LYS A 4 -13.52 17.14 75.97
C LYS A 4 -12.98 16.16 74.93
N ASN A 5 -13.86 15.49 74.20
CA ASN A 5 -13.50 14.71 73.02
C ASN A 5 -13.53 15.63 71.80
N TYR A 6 -12.39 15.78 71.12
CA TYR A 6 -12.28 16.49 69.85
C TYR A 6 -12.44 15.48 68.72
N PHE A 7 -13.49 15.62 67.92
CA PHE A 7 -13.64 14.93 66.64
C PHE A 7 -12.88 15.72 65.57
N VAL A 8 -11.83 15.11 65.01
CA VAL A 8 -11.12 15.65 63.85
C VAL A 8 -11.75 15.06 62.60
N LEU A 9 -12.46 15.88 61.83
CA LEU A 9 -12.97 15.53 60.50
C LEU A 9 -11.81 15.62 59.50
N PHE A 10 -11.37 14.48 58.98
CA PHE A 10 -10.44 14.42 57.85
C PHE A 10 -11.25 14.60 56.55
N SER A 11 -11.19 15.80 55.98
CA SER A 11 -11.73 16.08 54.65
C SER A 11 -10.77 15.51 53.60
N ILE A 12 -11.16 14.43 52.93
CA ILE A 12 -10.45 13.89 51.77
C ILE A 12 -10.87 14.75 50.57
N LEU A 13 -9.99 15.68 50.19
CA LEU A 13 -10.13 16.44 48.95
C LEU A 13 -9.80 15.51 47.78
N LEU A 14 -10.82 14.98 47.11
CA LEU A 14 -10.67 14.17 45.90
C LEU A 14 -10.30 15.11 44.74
N VAL A 15 -9.01 15.19 44.42
CA VAL A 15 -8.52 15.91 43.24
C VAL A 15 -8.82 15.04 42.02
N TYR A 16 -9.88 15.38 41.28
CA TYR A 16 -10.14 14.82 39.95
C TYR A 16 -9.08 15.39 38.99
N ILE A 17 -8.01 14.63 38.78
CA ILE A 17 -7.07 14.87 37.69
C ILE A 17 -7.79 14.43 36.42
N PHE A 18 -8.28 15.38 35.62
CA PHE A 18 -8.61 15.13 34.23
C PHE A 18 -7.30 14.76 33.52
N MET A 19 -7.01 13.47 33.41
CA MET A 19 -6.05 12.98 32.42
C MET A 19 -6.67 13.23 31.05
N ASN A 20 -6.33 14.37 30.45
CA ASN A 20 -6.48 14.52 29.00
C ASN A 20 -5.55 13.49 28.37
N PHE A 21 -6.11 12.36 27.95
CA PHE A 21 -5.49 11.56 26.91
C PHE A 21 -5.51 12.41 25.65
N GLY A 22 -4.49 13.25 25.49
CA GLY A 22 -4.11 13.73 24.18
C GLY A 22 -3.65 12.52 23.41
N SER A 23 -4.53 11.93 22.60
CA SER A 23 -4.10 11.06 21.53
C SER A 23 -3.08 11.86 20.72
N GLN A 24 -1.80 11.51 20.84
CA GLN A 24 -0.81 11.90 19.86
C GLN A 24 -1.18 11.11 18.61
N THR A 25 -2.18 11.58 17.86
CA THR A 25 -2.26 11.27 16.45
C THR A 25 -0.96 11.84 15.90
N VAL A 26 -0.03 10.96 15.53
CA VAL A 26 1.01 11.34 14.59
C VAL A 26 0.24 11.83 13.38
N ALA A 27 0.07 13.15 13.27
CA ALA A 27 -0.52 13.74 12.09
C ALA A 27 0.43 13.32 10.96
N GLN A 28 -0.05 12.46 10.07
CA GLN A 28 0.71 12.05 8.90
C GLN A 28 0.87 13.28 8.01
N THR A 29 1.90 14.09 8.29
CA THR A 29 2.21 15.30 7.53
C THR A 29 3.01 14.95 6.28
N GLN A 30 3.64 13.78 6.26
CA GLN A 30 4.38 13.31 5.10
C GLN A 30 3.42 12.65 4.12
N ARG A 31 3.45 13.15 2.88
CA ARG A 31 2.71 12.56 1.78
C ARG A 31 3.30 11.20 1.41
N ASN A 32 2.43 10.29 0.99
CA ASN A 32 2.79 9.08 0.27
C ASN A 32 2.78 9.37 -1.24
N PRO A 33 3.95 9.52 -1.89
CA PRO A 33 3.99 9.88 -3.30
C PRO A 33 3.44 8.74 -4.15
N VAL A 34 2.68 9.08 -5.20
CA VAL A 34 2.03 8.10 -6.07
C VAL A 34 2.70 8.07 -7.44
N LEU A 35 3.02 6.86 -7.89
CA LEU A 35 3.42 6.56 -9.26
C LEU A 35 2.30 5.75 -9.94
N GLU A 36 1.64 6.37 -10.92
CA GLU A 36 0.62 5.75 -11.75
C GLU A 36 1.24 5.38 -13.11
N GLU A 37 1.57 4.11 -13.33
CA GLU A 37 2.14 3.58 -14.58
C GLU A 37 1.05 3.08 -15.54
N CYS A 38 1.29 3.24 -16.84
CA CYS A 38 0.64 2.48 -17.89
C CYS A 38 1.59 1.40 -18.45
N THR A 39 1.20 0.13 -18.35
CA THR A 39 2.03 -1.06 -18.62
C THR A 39 1.31 -2.11 -19.49
N GLY A 40 2.01 -3.18 -19.85
CA GLY A 40 1.42 -4.31 -20.58
C GLY A 40 2.38 -5.50 -20.75
N THR A 41 1.81 -6.70 -20.69
CA THR A 41 2.47 -8.00 -20.88
C THR A 41 3.24 -8.12 -22.21
N TRP A 42 2.83 -7.39 -23.24
CA TRP A 42 3.44 -7.37 -24.57
C TRP A 42 4.58 -6.33 -24.72
N CYS A 43 4.74 -5.44 -23.75
CA CYS A 43 5.65 -4.31 -23.81
C CYS A 43 7.08 -4.71 -23.40
N GLN A 44 8.01 -4.68 -24.35
CA GLN A 44 9.40 -5.12 -24.14
C GLN A 44 10.23 -4.29 -23.15
N TRP A 45 9.74 -3.11 -22.77
CA TRP A 45 10.44 -2.17 -21.88
C TRP A 45 9.78 -2.04 -20.51
N CYS A 46 8.59 -2.61 -20.35
CA CYS A 46 7.82 -2.55 -19.11
C CYS A 46 8.47 -3.34 -17.97
N PRO A 47 9.21 -4.46 -18.18
CA PRO A 47 9.97 -5.09 -17.10
C PRO A 47 10.92 -4.13 -16.38
N CYS A 48 11.63 -3.28 -17.12
CA CYS A 48 12.53 -2.28 -16.55
C CYS A 48 11.77 -1.14 -15.86
N GLY A 49 10.52 -0.90 -16.24
CA GLY A 49 9.64 0.00 -15.50
C GLY A 49 9.33 -0.58 -14.12
N HIS A 50 8.95 -1.86 -14.08
CA HIS A 50 8.68 -2.57 -12.84
C HIS A 50 9.94 -2.64 -11.95
N ASP A 51 11.12 -2.95 -12.50
CA ASP A 51 12.39 -2.91 -11.76
C ASP A 51 12.64 -1.53 -11.11
N ILE A 52 12.36 -0.45 -11.83
CA ILE A 52 12.48 0.92 -11.30
C ILE A 52 11.44 1.19 -10.20
N MET A 53 10.23 0.66 -10.31
CA MET A 53 9.21 0.80 -9.27
C MET A 53 9.63 0.07 -7.99
N GLU A 54 10.23 -1.12 -8.10
CA GLU A 54 10.80 -1.84 -6.95
C GLU A 54 11.95 -1.05 -6.31
N GLU A 55 12.87 -0.49 -7.10
CA GLU A 55 13.94 0.39 -6.60
C GLU A 55 13.38 1.64 -5.87
N ILE A 56 12.31 2.24 -6.43
CA ILE A 56 11.62 3.38 -5.82
C ILE A 56 10.97 2.97 -4.50
N LYS A 57 10.29 1.82 -4.43
CA LYS A 57 9.62 1.32 -3.23
C LYS A 57 10.63 0.96 -2.14
N ALA A 58 11.76 0.36 -2.50
CA ALA A 58 12.86 0.08 -1.57
C ALA A 58 13.45 1.38 -0.97
N ALA A 59 13.61 2.43 -1.79
CA ALA A 59 14.15 3.71 -1.33
C ALA A 59 13.11 4.60 -0.60
N MET A 60 11.83 4.48 -0.95
CA MET A 60 10.71 5.24 -0.40
C MET A 60 9.57 4.26 -0.03
N PRO A 61 9.64 3.60 1.14
CA PRO A 61 8.70 2.54 1.51
C PRO A 61 7.23 2.98 1.54
N ASN A 62 6.96 4.26 1.79
CA ASN A 62 5.63 4.84 1.79
C ASN A 62 5.14 5.29 0.39
N ALA A 63 5.94 5.14 -0.66
CA ALA A 63 5.49 5.41 -2.02
C ALA A 63 4.43 4.38 -2.45
N ILE A 64 3.42 4.82 -3.19
CA ILE A 64 2.32 3.99 -3.67
C ILE A 64 2.48 3.78 -5.17
N MET A 65 2.51 2.51 -5.56
CA MET A 65 2.72 2.05 -6.92
C MET A 65 1.39 1.58 -7.51
N ILE A 66 1.07 1.98 -8.74
CA ILE A 66 -0.19 1.62 -9.40
C ILE A 66 0.10 1.27 -10.86
N GLY A 67 -0.17 0.04 -11.26
CA GLY A 67 0.00 -0.47 -12.62
C GLY A 67 -1.31 -0.59 -13.38
N TYR A 68 -1.55 0.33 -14.32
CA TYR A 68 -2.66 0.24 -15.26
C TYR A 68 -2.24 -0.57 -16.50
N HIS A 69 -2.72 -1.80 -16.60
CA HIS A 69 -2.53 -2.61 -17.80
C HIS A 69 -3.36 -2.10 -18.98
N GLY A 70 -2.73 -1.95 -20.14
CA GLY A 70 -3.35 -1.35 -21.32
C GLY A 70 -2.95 -1.97 -22.66
N PRO A 71 -3.53 -1.46 -23.77
CA PRO A 71 -4.55 -0.41 -23.81
C PRO A 71 -5.89 -0.87 -23.24
N ALA A 72 -6.73 0.08 -22.79
CA ALA A 72 -8.05 -0.22 -22.24
C ALA A 72 -8.86 -1.13 -23.19
N ASN A 73 -9.37 -2.25 -22.66
CA ASN A 73 -10.10 -3.26 -23.43
C ASN A 73 -9.27 -3.87 -24.58
N GLY A 74 -7.95 -3.94 -24.41
CA GLY A 74 -7.00 -4.53 -25.33
C GLY A 74 -6.88 -6.05 -25.17
N SER A 75 -5.82 -6.60 -25.75
CA SER A 75 -5.50 -8.03 -25.66
C SER A 75 -4.72 -8.42 -24.41
N ASP A 76 -4.31 -7.43 -23.61
CA ASP A 76 -3.61 -7.68 -22.35
C ASP A 76 -4.61 -8.26 -21.31
N PRO A 77 -4.26 -9.35 -20.60
CA PRO A 77 -5.16 -10.06 -19.70
C PRO A 77 -5.71 -9.20 -18.56
N TYR A 78 -5.00 -8.13 -18.18
CA TYR A 78 -5.38 -7.26 -17.07
C TYR A 78 -5.90 -5.90 -17.53
N SER A 79 -6.11 -5.70 -18.83
CA SER A 79 -6.61 -4.43 -19.38
C SER A 79 -8.13 -4.22 -19.27
N PHE A 80 -8.85 -5.26 -18.83
CA PHE A 80 -10.28 -5.18 -18.55
C PHE A 80 -10.52 -5.08 -17.04
N PHE A 81 -10.77 -3.85 -16.58
CA PHE A 81 -11.15 -3.57 -15.20
C PHE A 81 -12.15 -2.39 -15.16
N PRO A 82 -13.06 -2.36 -14.17
CA PRO A 82 -13.92 -1.19 -13.95
C PRO A 82 -13.07 0.07 -13.76
N GLY A 83 -13.25 1.08 -14.61
CA GLY A 83 -12.47 2.33 -14.55
C GLY A 83 -11.30 2.42 -15.53
N ASN A 84 -11.11 1.45 -16.44
CA ASN A 84 -9.99 1.47 -17.40
C ASN A 84 -9.96 2.69 -18.35
N GLN A 85 -11.04 3.49 -18.43
CA GLN A 85 -11.00 4.80 -19.08
C GLN A 85 -9.98 5.78 -18.46
N ILE A 86 -9.48 5.52 -17.24
CA ILE A 86 -8.39 6.28 -16.63
C ILE A 86 -7.17 6.39 -17.53
N LEU A 87 -6.89 5.35 -18.33
CA LEU A 87 -5.76 5.34 -19.26
C LEU A 87 -5.85 6.50 -20.27
N SER A 88 -7.05 6.75 -20.78
CA SER A 88 -7.32 7.87 -21.69
C SER A 88 -7.37 9.21 -20.96
N LEU A 89 -7.92 9.26 -19.74
CA LEU A 89 -8.02 10.49 -18.95
C LEU A 89 -6.62 11.02 -18.58
N MET A 90 -5.69 10.11 -18.26
CA MET A 90 -4.30 10.41 -17.93
C MET A 90 -3.45 10.73 -19.16
N GLY A 91 -3.97 10.50 -20.37
CA GLY A 91 -3.28 10.82 -21.62
C GLY A 91 -2.13 9.87 -21.97
N TYR A 92 -2.18 8.60 -21.54
CA TYR A 92 -1.15 7.64 -21.91
C TYR A 92 -1.20 7.32 -23.40
N THR A 93 -0.04 7.44 -24.04
CA THR A 93 0.14 7.18 -25.49
C THR A 93 1.30 6.22 -25.77
N GLY A 94 2.01 5.77 -24.74
CA GLY A 94 3.16 4.86 -24.85
C GLY A 94 3.43 4.09 -23.56
N TYR A 95 4.18 2.99 -23.69
CA TYR A 95 4.42 2.01 -22.63
C TYR A 95 5.95 1.73 -22.51
N PRO A 96 6.52 1.64 -21.29
CA PRO A 96 5.93 2.13 -20.06
C PRO A 96 6.04 3.67 -19.97
N THR A 97 4.98 4.32 -19.51
CA THR A 97 5.02 5.71 -19.06
C THR A 97 4.23 5.85 -17.78
N ALA A 98 4.59 6.81 -16.92
CA ALA A 98 3.89 7.03 -15.66
C ALA A 98 3.58 8.51 -15.44
N VAL A 99 2.58 8.77 -14.61
CA VAL A 99 2.27 10.09 -14.07
C VAL A 99 2.57 10.06 -12.59
N ILE A 100 3.29 11.07 -12.10
CA ILE A 100 3.72 11.16 -10.71
C ILE A 100 2.88 12.20 -9.99
N ASP A 101 2.19 11.82 -8.91
CA ASP A 101 1.28 12.67 -8.12
C ASP A 101 0.24 13.47 -8.95
N ARG A 102 -0.02 13.07 -10.20
CA ARG A 102 -0.84 13.85 -11.15
C ARG A 102 -0.41 15.31 -11.24
N THR A 103 0.89 15.58 -11.33
CA THR A 103 1.42 16.95 -11.47
C THR A 103 1.76 17.33 -12.92
N GLY A 104 1.41 16.51 -13.91
CA GLY A 104 1.84 16.73 -15.30
C GLY A 104 1.49 15.59 -16.26
N PRO A 105 1.96 15.66 -17.52
CA PRO A 105 1.73 14.60 -18.49
C PRO A 105 2.52 13.32 -18.15
N PRO A 106 2.19 12.17 -18.77
CA PRO A 106 2.98 10.96 -18.65
C PRO A 106 4.45 11.17 -19.04
N ILE A 107 5.36 10.62 -18.25
CA ILE A 107 6.81 10.68 -18.43
C ILE A 107 7.43 9.29 -18.57
N SER A 108 8.58 9.22 -19.23
CA SER A 108 9.35 7.98 -19.41
C SER A 108 10.02 7.51 -18.11
N ARG A 109 10.21 6.19 -17.98
CA ARG A 109 10.78 5.51 -16.79
C ARG A 109 12.05 6.10 -16.22
N GLY A 110 12.93 6.61 -17.07
CA GLY A 110 14.19 7.25 -16.62
C GLY A 110 13.99 8.50 -15.76
N SER A 111 12.80 9.11 -15.79
CA SER A 111 12.47 10.30 -15.01
C SER A 111 11.75 9.99 -13.69
N TRP A 112 11.26 8.77 -13.48
CA TRP A 112 10.40 8.45 -12.32
C TRP A 112 11.11 8.62 -10.98
N PRO A 113 12.35 8.11 -10.77
CA PRO A 113 13.01 8.27 -9.47
C PRO A 113 13.21 9.74 -9.08
N GLY A 114 13.60 10.58 -10.03
CA GLY A 114 13.79 12.01 -9.80
C GLY A 114 12.48 12.72 -9.46
N ALA A 115 11.40 12.41 -10.19
CA ALA A 115 10.08 12.98 -9.94
C ALA A 115 9.50 12.52 -8.59
N MET A 116 9.62 11.23 -8.25
CA MET A 116 9.17 10.69 -6.96
C MET A 116 9.92 11.33 -5.78
N ASN A 117 11.24 11.49 -5.88
CA ASN A 117 12.04 12.20 -4.86
C ASN A 117 11.60 13.66 -4.65
N GLN A 118 11.17 14.35 -5.71
CA GLN A 118 10.62 15.70 -5.58
C GLN A 118 9.30 15.69 -4.80
N ARG A 119 8.45 14.69 -5.04
CA ARG A 119 7.14 14.56 -4.38
C ARG A 119 7.24 14.11 -2.92
N PHE A 120 8.21 13.27 -2.59
CA PHE A 120 8.46 12.75 -1.24
C PHE A 120 8.61 13.84 -0.16
N ASN A 121 9.10 15.01 -0.56
CA ASN A 121 9.32 16.14 0.34
C ASN A 121 8.15 17.13 0.39
N ILE A 122 7.05 16.86 -0.32
CA ILE A 122 5.86 17.70 -0.30
C ILE A 122 4.92 17.21 0.80
N PRO A 123 4.50 18.07 1.75
CA PRO A 123 3.55 17.68 2.78
C PRO A 123 2.19 17.25 2.21
N ALA A 124 1.51 16.38 2.95
CA ALA A 124 0.11 16.08 2.71
C ALA A 124 -0.76 17.27 3.15
N THR A 125 -1.79 17.60 2.38
CA THR A 125 -2.76 18.67 2.74
C THR A 125 -4.07 18.12 3.28
N VAL A 126 -4.26 16.80 3.15
CA VAL A 126 -5.35 16.03 3.75
C VAL A 126 -4.80 14.77 4.41
N GLY A 127 -5.47 14.30 5.46
CA GLY A 127 -5.25 12.98 6.06
C GLY A 127 -6.35 12.01 5.62
N ILE A 128 -6.03 10.74 5.48
CA ILE A 128 -6.98 9.70 5.08
C ILE A 128 -6.92 8.56 6.10
N THR A 129 -8.07 8.10 6.55
CA THR A 129 -8.21 6.88 7.35
C THR A 129 -9.35 6.05 6.81
N ILE A 130 -9.30 4.73 7.05
CA ILE A 130 -10.34 3.81 6.62
C ILE A 130 -10.73 2.90 7.79
N ASP A 131 -12.04 2.76 7.98
CA ASP A 131 -12.61 1.62 8.71
C ASP A 131 -13.17 0.66 7.66
N LYS A 132 -12.80 -0.62 7.70
CA LYS A 132 -13.18 -1.58 6.66
C LYS A 132 -13.39 -2.98 7.22
N SER A 133 -14.27 -3.71 6.56
CA SER A 133 -14.47 -5.14 6.75
C SER A 133 -14.62 -5.84 5.41
N PHE A 134 -14.17 -7.09 5.34
CA PHE A 134 -14.36 -7.94 4.17
C PHE A 134 -15.02 -9.26 4.60
N ASN A 135 -16.12 -9.61 3.94
CA ASN A 135 -16.80 -10.87 4.16
C ASN A 135 -16.34 -11.89 3.10
N SER A 136 -15.55 -12.88 3.50
CA SER A 136 -15.00 -13.89 2.57
C SER A 136 -16.07 -14.78 1.92
N VAL A 137 -17.26 -14.90 2.52
CA VAL A 137 -18.38 -15.69 1.98
C VAL A 137 -19.14 -14.93 0.90
N THR A 138 -19.50 -13.67 1.16
CA THR A 138 -20.23 -12.83 0.19
C THR A 138 -19.31 -12.08 -0.76
N ARG A 139 -18.01 -12.05 -0.46
CA ARG A 139 -16.97 -11.24 -1.12
C ARG A 139 -17.25 -9.74 -1.09
N GLU A 140 -18.00 -9.30 -0.08
CA GLU A 140 -18.38 -7.90 0.09
C GLU A 140 -17.35 -7.17 0.95
N LEU A 141 -16.79 -6.10 0.39
CA LEU A 141 -16.07 -5.04 1.09
C LEU A 141 -17.09 -4.00 1.54
N ASP A 142 -17.09 -3.69 2.84
CA ASP A 142 -17.77 -2.55 3.43
C ASP A 142 -16.71 -1.65 4.07
N ALA A 143 -16.65 -0.39 3.66
CA ALA A 143 -15.64 0.55 4.12
C ALA A 143 -16.19 1.97 4.31
N THR A 144 -15.79 2.62 5.40
CA THR A 144 -15.97 4.05 5.63
C THR A 144 -14.61 4.75 5.57
N VAL A 145 -14.39 5.55 4.53
CA VAL A 145 -13.20 6.37 4.38
C VAL A 145 -13.46 7.74 5.00
N ASN A 146 -12.60 8.17 5.92
CA ASN A 146 -12.62 9.51 6.48
C ASN A 146 -11.44 10.30 5.95
N VAL A 147 -11.72 11.43 5.30
CA VAL A 147 -10.72 12.38 4.82
C VAL A 147 -10.79 13.64 5.67
N SER A 148 -9.67 14.08 6.23
CA SER A 148 -9.57 15.29 7.07
C SER A 148 -8.71 16.35 6.40
N ALA A 149 -9.17 17.60 6.32
CA ALA A 149 -8.31 18.70 5.88
C ALA A 149 -7.25 19.02 6.95
N LEU A 150 -5.98 19.10 6.54
CA LEU A 150 -4.85 19.43 7.43
C LEU A 150 -4.49 20.93 7.40
N GLU A 151 -5.06 21.66 6.44
CA GLU A 151 -4.98 23.10 6.27
C GLU A 151 -6.29 23.62 5.65
N ASP A 152 -6.43 24.94 5.51
CA ASP A 152 -7.61 25.53 4.86
C ASP A 152 -7.51 25.37 3.34
N LEU A 153 -8.41 24.58 2.76
CA LEU A 153 -8.40 24.19 1.36
C LEU A 153 -9.50 24.90 0.56
N THR A 154 -9.14 25.26 -0.67
CA THR A 154 -10.06 25.83 -1.66
C THR A 154 -9.98 25.06 -2.98
N GLY A 155 -11.09 25.03 -3.72
CA GLY A 155 -11.23 24.27 -4.96
C GLY A 155 -12.07 23.00 -4.77
N GLU A 156 -12.15 22.18 -5.81
CA GLU A 156 -12.87 20.90 -5.83
C GLU A 156 -11.88 19.75 -5.54
N TYR A 157 -12.26 18.81 -4.68
CA TYR A 157 -11.45 17.65 -4.31
C TYR A 157 -12.24 16.37 -4.51
N LYS A 158 -11.57 15.36 -5.06
CA LYS A 158 -12.14 14.03 -5.29
C LYS A 158 -11.35 12.95 -4.58
N MET A 159 -12.07 11.91 -4.19
CA MET A 159 -11.50 10.69 -3.63
C MET A 159 -11.67 9.56 -4.64
N THR A 160 -10.60 8.84 -4.95
CA THR A 160 -10.61 7.63 -5.76
C THR A 160 -10.22 6.44 -4.87
N MET A 161 -10.99 5.35 -4.91
CA MET A 161 -10.61 4.08 -4.28
C MET A 161 -10.28 3.05 -5.37
N ILE A 162 -9.11 2.44 -5.27
CA ILE A 162 -8.56 1.51 -6.26
C ILE A 162 -8.27 0.18 -5.57
N LEU A 163 -8.67 -0.91 -6.23
CA LEU A 163 -8.31 -2.28 -5.85
C LEU A 163 -7.11 -2.70 -6.70
N LEU A 164 -6.01 -3.01 -6.04
CA LEU A 164 -4.81 -3.61 -6.63
C LEU A 164 -4.73 -5.10 -6.28
N GLU A 165 -4.00 -5.86 -7.08
CA GLU A 165 -3.62 -7.24 -6.79
C GLU A 165 -2.16 -7.49 -7.17
N ASP A 166 -1.46 -8.15 -6.26
CA ASP A 166 -0.05 -8.53 -6.38
C ASP A 166 0.09 -10.03 -6.68
N GLY A 167 1.28 -10.45 -7.13
CA GLY A 167 1.59 -11.87 -7.30
C GLY A 167 0.93 -12.53 -8.51
N LEU A 168 0.45 -11.76 -9.49
CA LEU A 168 -0.21 -12.30 -10.67
C LEU A 168 0.81 -12.89 -11.65
N LEU A 169 0.77 -14.21 -11.83
CA LEU A 169 1.64 -14.90 -12.78
C LEU A 169 1.11 -14.78 -14.21
N HIS A 170 1.93 -14.23 -15.10
CA HIS A 170 1.66 -14.23 -16.54
C HIS A 170 2.94 -14.10 -17.36
N SER A 171 2.85 -14.41 -18.65
CA SER A 171 3.96 -14.14 -19.55
C SER A 171 4.21 -12.64 -19.72
N GLN A 172 5.46 -12.21 -19.60
CA GLN A 172 5.89 -10.85 -19.91
C GLN A 172 6.95 -10.85 -21.01
N THR A 173 6.74 -10.00 -22.02
CA THR A 173 7.68 -9.81 -23.11
C THR A 173 8.85 -8.94 -22.63
N GLY A 174 10.07 -9.29 -23.04
CA GLY A 174 11.27 -8.50 -22.80
C GLY A 174 12.15 -8.32 -24.03
N ASN A 175 13.31 -7.73 -23.81
CA ASN A 175 14.39 -7.60 -24.79
C ASN A 175 15.76 -7.86 -24.14
N GLY A 176 16.84 -7.80 -24.91
CA GLY A 176 18.19 -8.13 -24.43
C GLY A 176 18.72 -7.27 -23.27
N SER A 177 18.20 -6.06 -23.10
CA SER A 177 18.56 -5.16 -21.99
C SER A 177 17.48 -5.09 -20.91
N CYS A 178 16.36 -5.76 -21.12
CA CYS A 178 15.16 -5.66 -20.30
C CYS A 178 14.42 -7.02 -20.30
N PRO A 179 14.95 -8.03 -19.60
CA PRO A 179 14.41 -9.38 -19.67
C PRO A 179 13.01 -9.44 -19.06
N GLY A 180 12.07 -10.10 -19.74
CA GLY A 180 10.67 -10.18 -19.32
C GLY A 180 10.33 -11.42 -18.49
N GLY A 181 11.31 -12.16 -17.96
CA GLY A 181 11.09 -13.34 -17.09
C GLY A 181 10.33 -14.54 -17.69
N GLY A 182 9.80 -14.45 -18.92
CA GLY A 182 9.10 -15.56 -19.55
C GLY A 182 7.69 -15.75 -18.98
N ASN A 183 7.22 -17.01 -18.89
CA ASN A 183 5.84 -17.33 -18.48
C ASN A 183 5.58 -17.20 -16.97
N ASP A 184 6.63 -17.15 -16.16
CA ASP A 184 6.57 -17.11 -14.70
C ASP A 184 6.85 -15.69 -14.18
N TYR A 185 6.60 -14.66 -15.01
CA TYR A 185 6.77 -13.28 -14.59
C TYR A 185 5.68 -12.90 -13.60
N VAL A 186 6.11 -12.30 -12.48
CA VAL A 186 5.21 -11.87 -11.41
C VAL A 186 4.83 -10.41 -11.66
N HIS A 187 3.53 -10.16 -11.82
CA HIS A 187 2.98 -8.83 -11.92
C HIS A 187 2.44 -8.38 -10.55
N ASN A 188 2.97 -7.25 -10.08
CA ASN A 188 2.54 -6.57 -8.86
C ASN A 188 1.81 -5.26 -9.19
N HIS A 189 1.09 -4.75 -8.21
CA HIS A 189 0.37 -3.49 -8.21
C HIS A 189 -0.64 -3.37 -9.36
N VAL A 190 -1.20 -4.51 -9.80
CA VAL A 190 -2.07 -4.57 -10.96
C VAL A 190 -3.44 -4.05 -10.59
N VAL A 191 -3.92 -3.03 -11.28
CA VAL A 191 -5.26 -2.49 -11.03
C VAL A 191 -6.33 -3.47 -11.48
N ARG A 192 -7.15 -3.91 -10.52
CA ARG A 192 -8.29 -4.80 -10.76
C ARG A 192 -9.64 -4.08 -10.77
N ALA A 193 -9.74 -2.92 -10.10
CA ALA A 193 -10.90 -2.03 -10.20
C ALA A 193 -10.58 -0.62 -9.69
N ILE A 194 -11.25 0.38 -10.26
CA ILE A 194 -11.44 1.70 -9.64
C ILE A 194 -12.87 1.73 -9.13
N ILE A 195 -13.03 1.45 -7.83
CA ILE A 195 -14.28 1.05 -7.18
C ILE A 195 -15.36 2.11 -7.36
N ASN A 196 -15.00 3.39 -7.18
CA ASN A 196 -15.91 4.52 -7.31
C ASN A 196 -15.78 5.26 -8.65
N GLY A 197 -15.29 4.55 -9.68
CA GLY A 197 -15.18 5.05 -11.06
C GLY A 197 -13.87 5.80 -11.33
N ALA A 198 -13.46 5.88 -12.60
CA ALA A 198 -12.13 6.37 -12.99
C ALA A 198 -11.78 7.79 -12.54
N THR A 199 -12.78 8.64 -12.28
CA THR A 199 -12.58 10.01 -11.81
C THR A 199 -12.74 10.15 -10.30
N GLY A 200 -13.02 9.06 -9.59
CA GLY A 200 -13.42 9.06 -8.20
C GLY A 200 -14.76 9.75 -7.95
N GLU A 201 -15.03 10.01 -6.68
CA GLU A 201 -16.22 10.70 -6.20
C GLU A 201 -15.88 12.06 -5.56
N GLU A 202 -16.86 12.97 -5.57
CA GLU A 202 -16.71 14.32 -5.03
C GLU A 202 -16.70 14.35 -3.50
N LEU A 203 -15.78 15.11 -2.89
CA LEU A 203 -15.69 15.29 -1.44
C LEU A 203 -16.41 16.56 -0.98
N ASN A 204 -15.93 17.74 -1.38
CA ASN A 204 -16.34 19.02 -0.79
C ASN A 204 -17.34 19.81 -1.65
N GLY A 205 -17.68 19.32 -2.84
CA GLY A 205 -18.61 19.99 -3.75
C GLY A 205 -18.09 21.34 -4.23
N GLY A 206 -16.77 21.53 -4.23
CA GLY A 206 -16.11 22.81 -4.52
C GLY A 206 -16.22 23.88 -3.42
N ASN A 207 -16.79 23.58 -2.25
CA ASN A 207 -16.88 24.52 -1.13
C ASN A 207 -15.53 24.63 -0.38
N PRO A 208 -15.24 25.74 0.31
CA PRO A 208 -14.10 25.80 1.22
C PRO A 208 -14.13 24.65 2.22
N TRP A 209 -12.97 24.05 2.45
CA TRP A 209 -12.81 22.91 3.35
C TRP A 209 -11.78 23.30 4.41
N ASN A 210 -12.25 23.60 5.62
CA ASN A 210 -11.44 24.21 6.66
C ASN A 210 -10.64 23.16 7.43
N THR A 211 -9.50 23.59 7.97
CA THR A 211 -8.62 22.74 8.77
C THR A 211 -9.39 21.97 9.86
N GLY A 212 -9.21 20.65 9.91
CA GLY A 212 -9.82 19.76 10.90
C GLY A 212 -11.23 19.27 10.53
N GLU A 213 -11.85 19.79 9.48
CA GLU A 213 -13.12 19.25 8.96
C GLU A 213 -12.90 17.88 8.31
N ILE A 214 -13.80 16.94 8.61
CA ILE A 214 -13.77 15.57 8.12
C ILE A 214 -14.95 15.36 7.16
N ILE A 215 -14.67 14.75 6.01
CA ILE A 215 -15.67 14.28 5.05
C ILE A 215 -15.55 12.76 4.97
N SER A 216 -16.66 12.06 5.21
CA SER A 216 -16.74 10.60 5.20
C SER A 216 -17.42 10.08 3.94
N LYS A 217 -16.92 8.96 3.42
CA LYS A 217 -17.46 8.26 2.26
C LYS A 217 -17.63 6.78 2.57
N ASP A 218 -18.87 6.30 2.41
CA ASP A 218 -19.19 4.88 2.56
C ASP A 218 -19.11 4.19 1.20
N ILE A 219 -18.35 3.10 1.16
CA ILE A 219 -18.10 2.29 -0.03
C ILE A 219 -18.55 0.86 0.25
N GLN A 220 -19.36 0.34 -0.68
CA GLN A 220 -19.70 -1.07 -0.74
C GLN A 220 -19.29 -1.63 -2.09
N TYR A 221 -18.55 -2.72 -2.09
CA TYR A 221 -18.03 -3.32 -3.31
C TYR A 221 -17.95 -4.85 -3.19
N VAL A 222 -18.49 -5.55 -4.18
CA VAL A 222 -18.35 -7.01 -4.28
C VAL A 222 -17.12 -7.33 -5.11
N VAL A 223 -16.11 -7.91 -4.47
CA VAL A 223 -14.83 -8.25 -5.10
C VAL A 223 -15.04 -9.43 -6.08
N PRO A 224 -14.74 -9.27 -7.38
CA PRO A 224 -14.86 -10.33 -8.39
C PRO A 224 -14.17 -11.64 -7.98
N ALA A 225 -14.75 -12.78 -8.36
CA ALA A 225 -14.35 -14.11 -7.87
C ALA A 225 -12.91 -14.51 -8.26
N GLU A 226 -12.42 -13.98 -9.38
CA GLU A 226 -11.10 -14.22 -9.94
C GLU A 226 -9.96 -13.43 -9.26
N ILE A 227 -10.28 -12.52 -8.35
CA ILE A 227 -9.29 -11.76 -7.56
C ILE A 227 -9.01 -12.52 -6.27
N ILE A 228 -7.74 -12.63 -5.90
CA ILE A 228 -7.31 -13.25 -4.64
C ILE A 228 -7.29 -12.18 -3.54
N PRO A 229 -8.20 -12.23 -2.55
CA PRO A 229 -8.32 -11.14 -1.57
C PRO A 229 -7.07 -10.94 -0.71
N ASP A 230 -6.33 -12.01 -0.43
CA ASP A 230 -5.13 -11.98 0.42
C ASP A 230 -3.94 -11.32 -0.29
N SER A 231 -3.92 -11.35 -1.63
CA SER A 231 -2.95 -10.65 -2.47
C SER A 231 -3.44 -9.26 -2.89
N SER A 232 -4.55 -8.77 -2.33
CA SER A 232 -5.20 -7.55 -2.79
C SER A 232 -5.03 -6.38 -1.83
N HIS A 233 -4.94 -5.18 -2.40
CA HIS A 233 -4.72 -3.93 -1.68
C HIS A 233 -5.76 -2.88 -2.07
N LEU A 234 -6.14 -2.04 -1.12
CA LEU A 234 -6.99 -0.87 -1.29
C LEU A 234 -6.13 0.38 -1.24
N VAL A 235 -6.07 1.11 -2.34
CA VAL A 235 -5.45 2.43 -2.41
C VAL A 235 -6.53 3.49 -2.43
N VAL A 236 -6.45 4.46 -1.52
CA VAL A 236 -7.29 5.66 -1.56
C VAL A 236 -6.42 6.85 -1.95
N ILE A 237 -6.85 7.58 -2.96
CA ILE A 237 -6.20 8.81 -3.45
C ILE A 237 -7.16 9.97 -3.25
N VAL A 238 -6.69 11.08 -2.70
CA VAL A 238 -7.41 12.35 -2.71
C VAL A 238 -6.68 13.33 -3.62
N ASN A 239 -7.36 13.88 -4.60
CA ASN A 239 -6.78 14.80 -5.56
C ASN A 239 -7.55 16.12 -5.65
N LYS A 240 -6.82 17.20 -5.89
CA LYS A 240 -7.41 18.51 -6.21
C LYS A 240 -7.73 18.57 -7.70
N VAL A 241 -8.98 18.82 -8.06
CA VAL A 241 -9.42 18.86 -9.45
C VAL A 241 -8.82 20.05 -10.17
N GLN A 242 -8.25 19.79 -11.35
CA GLN A 242 -7.75 20.79 -12.29
C GLN A 242 -8.30 20.53 -13.70
N GLY A 243 -7.98 21.42 -14.65
CA GLY A 243 -8.46 21.31 -16.04
C GLY A 243 -8.01 20.06 -16.79
N GLY A 244 -6.93 19.40 -16.33
CA GLY A 244 -6.46 18.11 -16.84
C GLY A 244 -6.39 17.07 -15.73
N PHE A 245 -6.78 15.82 -16.03
CA PHE A 245 -6.82 14.75 -15.03
C PHE A 245 -5.40 14.39 -14.54
N SER A 246 -4.43 14.31 -15.44
CA SER A 246 -3.02 14.09 -15.08
C SER A 246 -2.34 15.30 -14.42
N SER A 247 -3.02 16.46 -14.37
CA SER A 247 -2.60 17.66 -13.63
C SER A 247 -3.44 17.90 -12.37
N SER A 248 -4.38 17.00 -12.05
CA SER A 248 -5.20 17.09 -10.86
C SER A 248 -4.41 16.52 -9.68
N GLU A 249 -3.53 17.35 -9.11
CA GLU A 249 -2.51 16.94 -8.14
C GLU A 249 -3.10 16.13 -6.97
N ILE A 250 -2.50 14.97 -6.74
CA ILE A 250 -2.75 14.13 -5.58
C ILE A 250 -2.26 14.87 -4.33
N GLN A 251 -3.12 14.99 -3.34
CA GLN A 251 -2.89 15.70 -2.09
C GLN A 251 -2.42 14.77 -0.97
N GLN A 252 -2.95 13.55 -0.97
CA GLN A 252 -2.48 12.41 -0.20
C GLN A 252 -2.98 11.13 -0.85
N ALA A 253 -2.27 10.03 -0.59
CA ALA A 253 -2.77 8.70 -0.83
C ALA A 253 -2.40 7.78 0.34
N GLU A 254 -3.17 6.72 0.53
CA GLU A 254 -2.90 5.68 1.54
C GLU A 254 -3.21 4.32 0.94
N GLU A 255 -2.55 3.29 1.45
CA GLU A 255 -2.68 1.91 0.99
C GLU A 255 -2.87 0.97 2.18
N TRP A 256 -3.82 0.04 2.05
CA TRP A 256 -4.09 -1.00 3.03
C TRP A 256 -4.26 -2.35 2.34
N THR A 257 -3.93 -3.46 2.98
CA THR A 257 -4.36 -4.78 2.50
C THR A 257 -5.89 -4.86 2.53
N LEU A 258 -6.50 -5.50 1.53
CA LEU A 258 -7.96 -5.69 1.47
C LEU A 258 -8.42 -6.49 2.69
N VAL A 259 -7.88 -7.69 2.83
CA VAL A 259 -8.00 -8.50 4.03
C VAL A 259 -6.88 -8.07 4.95
N SER A 260 -7.23 -7.56 6.14
CA SER A 260 -6.22 -7.33 7.16
C SER A 260 -5.62 -8.69 7.52
N PRO A 261 -4.28 -8.86 7.56
CA PRO A 261 -3.72 -10.12 8.02
C PRO A 261 -4.26 -10.39 9.42
N ASP A 262 -4.79 -11.59 9.65
CA ASP A 262 -5.33 -11.99 10.96
C ASP A 262 -4.25 -11.87 12.05
N TYR A 263 -2.97 -11.96 11.66
CA TYR A 263 -1.82 -11.84 12.53
C TYR A 263 -0.51 -11.53 11.75
N VAL A 264 0.37 -10.67 12.28
CA VAL A 264 1.76 -10.52 11.80
C VAL A 264 2.68 -11.15 12.83
N ALA A 265 3.37 -12.22 12.45
CA ALA A 265 4.35 -12.90 13.29
C ALA A 265 5.76 -12.39 12.96
N THR A 266 6.49 -11.85 13.94
CA THR A 266 7.94 -11.60 13.81
C THR A 266 8.70 -12.67 14.56
N ILE A 267 9.58 -13.38 13.87
CA ILE A 267 10.49 -14.37 14.47
C ILE A 267 11.91 -13.85 14.30
N SER A 268 12.54 -13.46 15.41
CA SER A 268 13.98 -13.19 15.43
C SER A 268 14.73 -14.47 15.79
N SER A 269 15.86 -14.74 15.13
CA SER A 269 16.73 -15.84 15.54
C SER A 269 17.17 -15.64 16.99
N THR A 270 17.08 -16.69 17.80
CA THR A 270 17.65 -16.72 19.17
C THR A 270 19.01 -17.44 19.20
N SER A 271 19.62 -17.70 18.04
CA SER A 271 20.92 -18.35 17.97
C SER A 271 22.01 -17.50 18.63
N GLU A 272 22.98 -18.14 19.26
CA GLU A 272 24.21 -17.46 19.68
C GLU A 272 24.96 -16.91 18.46
N ASP A 273 25.67 -15.79 18.65
CA ASP A 273 26.53 -15.20 17.62
C ASP A 273 27.51 -16.25 17.09
N ILE A 274 27.56 -16.40 15.77
CA ILE A 274 28.52 -17.28 15.13
C ILE A 274 29.85 -16.54 15.01
N ILE A 275 30.79 -16.85 15.91
CA ILE A 275 32.17 -16.37 15.84
C ILE A 275 33.00 -17.46 15.14
N GLY A 276 33.27 -17.27 13.85
CA GLY A 276 33.99 -18.24 13.01
C GLY A 276 34.82 -17.58 11.90
N GLU A 277 35.49 -18.42 11.11
CA GLU A 277 36.16 -17.97 9.88
C GLU A 277 35.13 -17.44 8.88
N ASN A 278 35.54 -16.59 7.94
CA ASN A 278 34.66 -15.99 6.92
C ASN A 278 34.05 -17.00 5.92
N SER A 279 34.39 -18.28 6.05
CA SER A 279 33.85 -19.41 5.29
C SER A 279 32.76 -20.18 6.06
N ALA A 280 32.50 -19.84 7.33
CA ALA A 280 31.52 -20.51 8.16
C ALA A 280 30.10 -20.10 7.75
N THR A 281 29.25 -21.09 7.45
CA THR A 281 27.84 -20.90 7.14
C THR A 281 27.02 -20.87 8.42
N ALA A 282 26.17 -19.85 8.56
CA ALA A 282 25.15 -19.78 9.59
C ALA A 282 23.85 -20.44 9.08
N GLU A 283 23.32 -21.42 9.81
CA GLU A 283 22.04 -22.04 9.47
C GLU A 283 21.01 -21.76 10.57
N PHE A 284 19.87 -21.23 10.15
CA PHE A 284 18.71 -21.01 11.01
C PHE A 284 17.53 -21.80 10.47
N ARG A 285 16.86 -22.54 11.37
CA ARG A 285 15.64 -23.26 11.04
C ARG A 285 14.54 -22.80 11.98
N THR A 286 13.51 -22.22 11.39
CA THR A 286 12.25 -21.93 12.08
C THR A 286 11.12 -22.78 11.48
N VAL A 287 10.02 -22.91 12.21
CA VAL A 287 8.82 -23.61 11.76
C VAL A 287 7.63 -22.71 12.04
N VAL A 288 6.89 -22.36 11.00
CA VAL A 288 5.57 -21.73 11.11
C VAL A 288 4.52 -22.83 11.22
N ARG A 289 3.61 -22.71 12.19
CA ARG A 289 2.47 -23.60 12.36
C ARG A 289 1.21 -22.75 12.49
N SER A 290 0.13 -23.19 11.84
CA SER A 290 -1.20 -22.72 12.16
C SER A 290 -1.68 -23.46 13.41
N ASP A 291 -2.15 -22.73 14.42
CA ASP A 291 -2.94 -23.30 15.53
C ASP A 291 -4.46 -23.28 15.20
N GLY A 292 -4.79 -22.93 13.95
CA GLY A 292 -6.14 -22.84 13.43
C GLY A 292 -6.67 -24.17 12.89
N ILE A 293 -7.99 -24.24 12.74
CA ILE A 293 -8.70 -25.39 12.16
C ILE A 293 -8.77 -25.36 10.62
N LEU A 294 -8.17 -24.34 9.99
CA LEU A 294 -8.13 -24.13 8.54
C LEU A 294 -6.67 -23.98 8.09
N ASP A 295 -6.44 -24.25 6.81
CA ASP A 295 -5.15 -23.98 6.17
C ASP A 295 -4.95 -22.47 6.09
N ASP A 296 -3.78 -21.99 6.50
CA ASP A 296 -3.41 -20.58 6.46
C ASP A 296 -2.32 -20.36 5.41
N SER A 297 -2.28 -19.16 4.83
CA SER A 297 -1.18 -18.74 3.96
C SER A 297 -0.41 -17.59 4.58
N TYR A 298 0.92 -17.65 4.50
CA TYR A 298 1.80 -16.66 5.08
C TYR A 298 2.75 -16.13 4.00
N TYR A 299 2.79 -14.81 3.86
CA TYR A 299 3.92 -14.15 3.22
C TYR A 299 5.13 -14.23 4.15
N VAL A 300 6.24 -14.74 3.61
CA VAL A 300 7.51 -14.86 4.31
C VAL A 300 8.51 -13.96 3.63
N ASP A 301 9.02 -13.00 4.40
CA ASP A 301 10.17 -12.18 4.06
C ASP A 301 11.23 -12.38 5.14
N ILE A 302 12.47 -12.58 4.73
CA ILE A 302 13.61 -12.78 5.61
C ILE A 302 14.64 -11.70 5.33
N THR A 303 14.88 -10.89 6.35
CA THR A 303 15.92 -9.87 6.38
C THR A 303 17.08 -10.32 7.26
N MET A 304 18.29 -9.84 6.96
CA MET A 304 19.49 -10.14 7.72
C MET A 304 20.14 -8.85 8.21
N ASP A 305 20.31 -8.72 9.52
CA ASP A 305 21.16 -7.70 10.12
C ASP A 305 22.56 -8.29 10.35
N ALA A 306 23.47 -8.06 9.41
CA ALA A 306 24.84 -8.59 9.44
C ALA A 306 25.87 -7.57 8.93
N PRO A 307 27.16 -7.72 9.31
CA PRO A 307 28.23 -6.87 8.79
C PRO A 307 28.34 -6.89 7.26
N ILE A 308 28.94 -5.85 6.69
CA ILE A 308 29.19 -5.73 5.24
C ILE A 308 29.93 -6.98 4.71
N GLY A 309 29.38 -7.58 3.66
CA GLY A 309 29.96 -8.74 2.97
C GLY A 309 29.27 -10.08 3.25
N TRP A 310 28.27 -10.10 4.13
CA TRP A 310 27.41 -11.25 4.33
C TRP A 310 26.28 -11.28 3.29
N SER A 311 25.97 -12.47 2.78
CA SER A 311 24.81 -12.73 1.94
C SER A 311 24.16 -14.03 2.41
N GLY A 312 22.89 -14.25 2.05
CA GLY A 312 22.21 -15.47 2.40
C GLY A 312 21.01 -15.75 1.50
N GLU A 313 20.53 -16.97 1.63
CA GLU A 313 19.34 -17.50 0.98
C GLU A 313 18.49 -18.19 2.05
N TYR A 314 17.19 -18.26 1.82
CA TYR A 314 16.29 -19.08 2.61
C TYR A 314 15.67 -20.15 1.74
N THR A 315 15.27 -21.26 2.36
CA THR A 315 14.56 -22.34 1.69
C THR A 315 13.21 -22.55 2.34
N SER A 316 12.15 -22.54 1.52
CA SER A 316 10.77 -22.80 1.92
C SER A 316 10.25 -24.09 1.25
N ALA A 317 8.95 -24.33 1.32
CA ALA A 317 8.29 -25.41 0.58
C ALA A 317 8.32 -25.19 -0.95
N ASN A 318 8.46 -23.94 -1.40
CA ASN A 318 8.36 -23.55 -2.81
C ASN A 318 9.72 -23.49 -3.51
N GLY A 319 10.83 -23.47 -2.75
CA GLY A 319 12.18 -23.42 -3.32
C GLY A 319 13.19 -22.74 -2.41
N THR A 320 14.32 -22.37 -3.00
CA THR A 320 15.39 -21.59 -2.35
C THR A 320 15.46 -20.22 -3.00
N PHE A 321 15.42 -19.17 -2.19
CA PHE A 321 15.30 -17.78 -2.61
C PHE A 321 16.35 -16.92 -1.89
N PRO A 322 16.85 -15.85 -2.51
CA PRO A 322 17.71 -14.89 -1.80
C PRO A 322 16.93 -14.23 -0.65
N PHE A 323 17.63 -13.75 0.38
CA PHE A 323 17.01 -12.86 1.37
C PHE A 323 16.37 -11.63 0.69
N GLU A 324 15.37 -11.03 1.35
CA GLU A 324 14.52 -9.95 0.83
C GLU A 324 13.60 -10.36 -0.34
N HIS A 325 13.63 -11.63 -0.78
CA HIS A 325 12.59 -12.18 -1.63
C HIS A 325 11.36 -12.55 -0.81
N GLN A 326 10.17 -12.14 -1.26
CA GLN A 326 8.92 -12.54 -0.63
C GLN A 326 8.41 -13.85 -1.24
N ASP A 327 8.17 -14.86 -0.40
CA ASP A 327 7.53 -16.14 -0.78
C ASP A 327 6.18 -16.30 -0.08
N LEU A 328 5.24 -17.00 -0.71
CA LEU A 328 3.92 -17.32 -0.18
C LEU A 328 3.83 -18.80 0.19
N ILE A 329 3.88 -19.12 1.47
CA ILE A 329 3.79 -20.51 1.95
C ILE A 329 2.36 -20.83 2.40
N SER A 330 1.85 -21.98 2.00
CA SER A 330 0.63 -22.56 2.59
C SER A 330 1.02 -23.46 3.76
N VAL A 331 0.46 -23.17 4.92
CA VAL A 331 0.63 -23.93 6.15
C VAL A 331 -0.69 -24.64 6.44
N PRO A 332 -0.73 -25.98 6.33
CA PRO A 332 -1.95 -26.73 6.63
C PRO A 332 -2.42 -26.49 8.06
N ALA A 333 -3.72 -26.69 8.29
CA ALA A 333 -4.31 -26.69 9.63
C ALA A 333 -3.51 -27.61 10.57
N GLY A 334 -3.20 -27.11 11.77
CA GLY A 334 -2.40 -27.79 12.79
C GLY A 334 -3.20 -28.57 13.82
#